data_AF-A0A7V8X5D0-F1
#
_entry.id   AF-A0A7V8X5D0-F1
#
_cell.length_a   1.000
_cell.length_b   1.000
_cell.length_c   1.000
_cell.angle_alpha   90.00
_cell.angle_beta   90.00
_cell.angle_gamma   90.00
#
_symmetry.space_group_name_H-M   'P 1'
#
loop_
_entity.id
_entity.type
_entity.pdbx_description
1 polymer ?
#
loop_
_entity_poly.entity_id
_entity_poly.type
_entity_poly.pdbx_seq_one_letter_code
_entity_poly.pdbx_strand_id
1 'polypeptide(L)'
;MSDATPHDERRRRPLLKERLETRVSAEEKALLQRAANLENRSVTDFIRSSAHTAATETIRRHETMTLSANESAAFIEALMNPPAPGTRLRAAGQAHRELFGK
;
A
#
# COMPACT_ATOMS: atom_id res chain seq x y z
N MET A 1 2.52 54.29 15.28
CA MET A 1 3.52 53.50 14.56
C MET A 1 3.30 52.04 14.93
N SER A 2 2.48 51.37 14.13
CA SER A 2 2.37 49.92 14.10
C SER A 2 3.68 49.37 13.58
N ASP A 3 4.25 48.37 14.23
CA ASP A 3 5.02 47.38 13.48
C ASP A 3 4.55 45.99 13.87
N ALA A 4 4.28 45.22 12.84
CA ALA A 4 3.50 44.00 12.88
C ALA A 4 4.36 42.83 13.40
N THR A 5 3.66 41.92 14.06
CA THR A 5 4.05 40.58 14.48
C THR A 5 4.96 39.88 13.44
N PRO A 6 6.08 39.24 13.83
CA PRO A 6 6.85 38.43 12.90
C PRO A 6 6.03 37.17 12.54
N HIS A 7 5.65 37.10 11.27
CA HIS A 7 5.11 35.92 10.62
C HIS A 7 6.26 34.90 10.46
N ASP A 8 6.39 33.92 11.35
CA ASP A 8 7.23 32.74 11.07
C ASP A 8 6.52 31.44 11.48
N GLU A 9 5.40 31.18 10.82
CA GLU A 9 4.83 29.84 10.63
C GLU A 9 5.72 28.99 9.70
N ARG A 10 7.03 28.93 9.94
CA ARG A 10 7.88 27.90 9.32
C ARG A 10 7.48 26.55 9.90
N ARG A 11 6.43 26.00 9.28
CA ARG A 11 6.01 24.60 9.21
C ARG A 11 6.68 23.75 10.27
N ARG A 12 5.95 23.46 11.34
CA ARG A 12 6.23 22.30 12.19
C ARG A 12 6.28 21.07 11.27
N ARG A 13 7.45 20.75 10.71
CA ARG A 13 7.67 19.50 10.00
C ARG A 13 7.32 18.42 11.01
N PRO A 14 6.38 17.51 10.71
CA PRO A 14 6.03 16.44 11.63
C PRO A 14 7.33 15.78 12.08
N LEU A 15 7.52 15.70 13.40
CA LEU A 15 8.71 15.09 13.98
C LEU A 15 8.70 13.62 13.56
N LEU A 16 9.51 13.26 12.58
CA LEU A 16 9.75 11.89 12.14
C LEU A 16 10.50 11.18 13.28
N LYS A 17 9.76 10.50 14.16
CA LYS A 17 10.32 9.85 15.36
C LYS A 17 10.77 8.42 15.11
N GLU A 18 10.16 7.75 14.15
CA GLU A 18 10.44 6.35 13.84
C GLU A 18 11.69 6.20 12.95
N ARG A 19 12.53 5.21 13.25
CA ARG A 19 13.78 4.93 12.53
C ARG A 19 13.72 3.55 11.89
N LEU A 20 14.10 3.49 10.62
CA LEU A 20 14.33 2.24 9.88
C LEU A 20 15.83 2.06 9.72
N GLU A 21 16.37 1.03 10.36
CA GLU A 21 17.81 0.74 10.34
C GLU A 21 18.05 -0.57 9.59
N THR A 22 18.95 -0.53 8.62
CA THR A 22 19.39 -1.72 7.88
C THR A 22 20.87 -1.61 7.57
N ARG A 23 21.55 -2.75 7.54
CA ARG A 23 22.94 -2.84 7.09
C ARG A 23 22.94 -3.07 5.59
N VAL A 24 23.74 -2.30 4.89
CA VAL A 24 23.95 -2.41 3.44
C VAL A 24 25.43 -2.59 3.17
N SER A 25 25.74 -3.30 2.09
CA SER A 25 27.09 -3.37 1.55
C SER A 25 27.55 -2.02 1.01
N ALA A 26 28.86 -1.88 0.79
CA ALA A 26 29.42 -0.68 0.15
C ALA A 26 28.90 -0.49 -1.28
N GLU A 27 28.70 -1.60 -2.01
CA GLU A 27 28.17 -1.60 -3.37
C GLU A 27 26.72 -1.10 -3.41
N GLU A 28 25.84 -1.62 -2.55
CA GLU A 28 24.46 -1.15 -2.43
C GLU A 28 24.40 0.33 -2.06
N LYS A 29 25.25 0.79 -1.12
CA LYS A 29 25.32 2.21 -0.76
C LYS A 29 25.72 3.07 -1.96
N ALA A 30 26.70 2.64 -2.76
CA ALA A 30 27.14 3.37 -3.95
C ALA A 30 26.03 3.44 -5.02
N LEU A 31 25.31 2.33 -5.22
CA LEU A 31 24.17 2.26 -6.11
C LEU A 31 23.06 3.24 -5.69
N LEU A 32 22.65 3.20 -4.42
CA LEU A 32 21.64 4.09 -3.85
C LEU A 32 22.06 5.56 -3.95
N GLN A 33 23.34 5.87 -3.69
CA GLN A 33 23.87 7.21 -3.84
C GLN A 33 23.80 7.70 -5.29
N ARG A 34 24.18 6.85 -6.25
CA ARG A 34 24.11 7.20 -7.67
C ARG A 34 22.67 7.45 -8.11
N ALA A 35 21.72 6.61 -7.71
CA ALA A 35 20.31 6.78 -8.04
C ALA A 35 19.74 8.08 -7.45
N ALA A 36 20.04 8.38 -6.17
CA ALA A 36 19.64 9.62 -5.54
C ALA A 36 20.20 10.87 -6.25
N ASN A 37 21.47 10.81 -6.68
CA ASN A 37 22.12 11.89 -7.43
C ASN A 37 21.44 12.14 -8.79
N LEU A 38 21.06 11.09 -9.51
CA LEU A 38 20.35 11.20 -10.80
C LEU A 38 18.99 11.91 -10.65
N GLU A 39 18.34 11.73 -9.51
CA GLU A 39 17.07 12.40 -9.18
C GLU A 39 17.25 13.74 -8.45
N ASN A 40 18.48 14.23 -8.30
CA ASN A 40 18.81 15.48 -7.60
C ASN A 40 18.24 15.55 -6.17
N ARG A 41 18.27 14.41 -5.44
CA ARG A 41 17.76 14.32 -4.06
C ARG A 41 18.75 13.62 -3.14
N SER A 42 18.56 13.78 -1.84
CA SER A 42 19.38 13.10 -0.83
C SER A 42 19.13 11.59 -0.82
N VAL A 43 20.12 10.79 -0.43
CA VAL A 43 19.97 9.32 -0.29
C VAL A 43 18.85 8.95 0.67
N THR A 44 18.72 9.68 1.78
CA THR A 44 17.65 9.45 2.76
C THR A 44 16.27 9.65 2.13
N ASP A 45 16.10 10.70 1.33
CA ASP A 45 14.83 10.98 0.67
C ASP A 45 14.52 9.97 -0.44
N PHE A 46 15.54 9.59 -1.21
CA PHE A 46 15.46 8.52 -2.19
C PHE A 46 14.98 7.21 -1.54
N ILE A 47 15.69 6.72 -0.53
CA ILE A 47 15.35 5.47 0.16
C ILE A 47 13.94 5.51 0.73
N ARG A 48 13.57 6.61 1.41
CA ARG A 48 12.24 6.76 1.99
C ARG A 48 11.14 6.71 0.93
N SER A 49 11.31 7.46 -0.16
CA SER A 49 10.35 7.48 -1.27
C SER A 49 10.25 6.12 -1.95
N SER A 50 11.38 5.48 -2.26
CA SER A 50 11.39 4.17 -2.90
C SER A 50 10.77 3.09 -2.03
N ALA A 51 11.07 3.08 -0.73
CA ALA A 51 10.46 2.16 0.23
C ALA A 51 8.95 2.38 0.34
N HIS A 52 8.50 3.64 0.39
CA HIS A 52 7.08 3.96 0.41
C HIS A 52 6.36 3.48 -0.85
N THR A 53 6.89 3.76 -2.04
CA THR A 53 6.32 3.27 -3.30
C THR A 53 6.26 1.75 -3.35
N ALA A 54 7.34 1.07 -2.98
CA ALA A 54 7.39 -0.39 -2.98
C ALA A 54 6.38 -1.01 -1.99
N ALA A 55 6.23 -0.41 -0.81
CA ALA A 55 5.25 -0.83 0.18
C ALA A 55 3.81 -0.66 -0.33
N THR A 56 3.49 0.53 -0.85
CA THR A 56 2.15 0.83 -1.40
C THR A 56 1.79 -0.12 -2.55
N GLU A 57 2.69 -0.34 -3.50
CA GLU A 57 2.44 -1.28 -4.60
C GLU A 57 2.32 -2.73 -4.13
N THR A 58 3.04 -3.11 -3.08
CA THR A 58 2.93 -4.44 -2.50
C THR A 58 1.59 -4.63 -1.81
N ILE A 59 1.13 -3.66 -1.03
CA ILE A 59 -0.20 -3.70 -0.39
C ILE A 59 -1.28 -3.76 -1.48
N ARG A 60 -1.23 -2.85 -2.46
CA ARG A 60 -2.20 -2.79 -3.56
C ARG A 60 -2.29 -4.13 -4.31
N ARG A 61 -1.16 -4.78 -4.58
CA ARG A 61 -1.12 -6.07 -5.29
C ARG A 61 -1.81 -7.20 -4.51
N HIS A 62 -1.82 -7.17 -3.18
CA HIS A 62 -2.41 -8.23 -2.37
C HIS A 62 -3.85 -7.93 -1.93
N GLU A 63 -4.21 -6.65 -1.79
CA GLU A 63 -5.50 -6.23 -1.24
C GLU A 63 -6.48 -5.71 -2.30
N THR A 64 -6.00 -5.35 -3.49
CA THR A 64 -6.85 -4.80 -4.56
C THR A 64 -6.94 -5.77 -5.73
N MET A 65 -8.17 -6.08 -6.12
CA MET A 65 -8.47 -6.79 -7.36
C MET A 65 -8.92 -5.79 -8.43
N THR A 66 -8.15 -5.68 -9.51
CA THR A 66 -8.53 -4.84 -10.66
C THR A 66 -9.33 -5.70 -11.64
N LEU A 67 -10.58 -5.32 -11.86
CA LEU A 67 -11.47 -5.98 -12.80
C LEU A 67 -11.51 -5.21 -14.13
N SER A 68 -11.51 -5.94 -15.24
CA SER A 68 -11.91 -5.39 -16.54
C SER A 68 -13.37 -4.92 -16.52
N ALA A 69 -13.80 -4.19 -17.55
CA ALA A 69 -15.19 -3.74 -17.66
C ALA A 69 -16.19 -4.93 -17.65
N ASN A 70 -15.85 -6.01 -18.36
CA ASN A 70 -16.70 -7.20 -18.42
C ASN A 70 -16.75 -7.93 -17.07
N GLU A 71 -15.60 -8.07 -16.40
CA GLU A 71 -15.55 -8.70 -15.08
C GLU A 71 -16.26 -7.84 -14.02
N SER A 72 -16.17 -6.51 -14.12
CA SER A 72 -16.90 -5.59 -13.25
C SER A 72 -18.41 -5.73 -13.44
N ALA A 73 -18.88 -5.82 -14.69
CA ALA A 73 -20.30 -6.04 -14.98
C ALA A 73 -20.78 -7.40 -14.42
N ALA A 74 -20.01 -8.47 -14.64
CA ALA A 74 -20.33 -9.79 -14.09
C ALA A 74 -20.32 -9.81 -12.55
N PHE A 75 -19.39 -9.11 -11.93
CA PHE A 75 -19.30 -8.98 -10.48
C PHE A 75 -20.50 -8.23 -9.90
N ILE A 76 -20.87 -7.08 -10.48
CA ILE A 76 -22.04 -6.31 -10.06
C ILE A 76 -23.32 -7.11 -10.27
N GLU A 77 -23.46 -7.80 -11.40
CA GLU A 77 -24.61 -8.68 -11.65
C GLU A 77 -24.73 -9.78 -10.60
N ALA A 78 -23.61 -10.42 -10.24
CA ALA A 78 -23.60 -11.43 -9.18
C ALA A 78 -23.93 -10.86 -7.78
N LEU A 79 -23.66 -9.57 -7.52
CA LEU A 79 -24.04 -8.91 -6.27
C LEU A 79 -25.52 -8.52 -6.24
N MET A 80 -26.05 -8.01 -7.36
CA MET A 80 -27.44 -7.55 -7.47
C MET A 80 -28.42 -8.72 -7.63
N ASN A 81 -28.01 -9.75 -8.37
CA ASN A 81 -28.80 -10.94 -8.68
C ASN A 81 -28.00 -12.20 -8.28
N PRO A 82 -27.84 -12.46 -6.97
CA PRO A 82 -27.01 -13.56 -6.50
C PRO A 82 -27.56 -14.91 -6.99
N PRO A 83 -26.76 -15.69 -7.74
CA PRO A 83 -27.21 -16.98 -8.24
C PRO A 83 -27.38 -17.98 -7.08
N ALA A 84 -28.36 -18.88 -7.22
CA ALA A 84 -28.53 -19.95 -6.26
C ALA A 84 -27.25 -20.82 -6.20
N PRO A 85 -26.79 -21.24 -5.00
CA PRO A 85 -25.58 -22.03 -4.88
C PRO A 85 -25.71 -23.34 -5.66
N GLY A 86 -24.63 -23.79 -6.32
CA GLY A 86 -24.62 -25.09 -7.01
C GLY A 86 -24.74 -26.28 -6.06
N THR A 87 -25.02 -27.47 -6.60
CA THR A 87 -25.10 -28.72 -5.82
C THR A 87 -23.83 -29.00 -5.02
N ARG A 88 -22.66 -28.82 -5.65
CA ARG A 88 -21.34 -28.98 -4.99
C ARG A 88 -21.12 -27.98 -3.85
N LEU A 89 -21.51 -26.72 -4.04
CA LEU A 89 -21.36 -25.68 -3.01
C LEU A 89 -22.28 -25.93 -1.82
N ARG A 90 -23.51 -26.41 -2.07
CA ARG A 90 -24.43 -26.83 -1.00
C ARG A 90 -23.87 -28.00 -0.19
N ALA A 91 -23.33 -29.03 -0.85
CA ALA A 91 -22.73 -30.18 -0.18
C ALA A 91 -21.50 -29.78 0.65
N ALA A 92 -20.63 -28.92 0.12
CA ALA A 92 -19.48 -28.39 0.86
C ALA A 92 -19.92 -27.59 2.10
N GLY A 93 -20.96 -26.76 1.97
CA GLY A 93 -21.53 -26.02 3.10
C GLY A 93 -22.16 -26.92 4.18
N GLN A 94 -22.73 -28.07 3.80
CA GLN A 94 -23.21 -29.09 4.74
C GLN A 94 -22.03 -29.75 5.48
N ALA A 95 -21.04 -30.24 4.74
CA ALA A 95 -19.84 -30.85 5.32
C ALA A 95 -19.10 -29.89 6.28
N HIS A 96 -18.99 -28.60 5.92
CA HIS A 96 -18.39 -27.60 6.80
C HIS A 96 -19.16 -27.46 8.12
N ARG A 97 -20.50 -27.45 8.09
CA ARG A 97 -21.31 -27.37 9.32
C ARG A 97 -21.16 -28.62 10.19
N GLU A 98 -21.00 -29.79 9.60
CA GLU A 98 -20.77 -31.04 10.33
C GLU A 98 -19.38 -31.09 10.98
N LEU A 99 -18.36 -30.55 10.30
CA LEU A 99 -16.97 -30.54 10.78
C LEU A 99 -16.69 -29.43 11.81
N PHE A 100 -17.31 -28.25 11.65
CA PHE A 100 -16.99 -27.04 12.43
C PHE A 100 -18.19 -26.48 13.20
N GLY A 101 -19.29 -27.22 13.33
CA GLY A 101 -20.51 -26.80 14.03
C GLY A 101 -20.40 -26.77 15.56
N LYS A 102 -19.44 -26.01 16.10
CA LYS A 102 -19.42 -25.50 17.48
C LYS A 102 -19.15 -24.00 17.47
#